data_AF-A0A7T8KC06-F1
#
_entry.id   AF-A0A7T8KC06-F1
#
_cell.length_a   1.000
_cell.length_b   1.000
_cell.length_c   1.000
_cell.angle_alpha   90.00
_cell.angle_beta   90.00
_cell.angle_gamma   90.00
#
_symmetry.space_group_name_H-M   'P 1'
#
loop_
_entity.id
_entity.type
_entity.pdbx_description
1 polymer ?
#
loop_
_entity_poly.entity_id
_entity_poly.type
_entity_poly.pdbx_seq_one_letter_code
_entity_poly.pdbx_strand_id
1 'polypeptide(L)'
;TDRTARGADGEVRLRGRAPLKFLTWNCANFNWGNTKELALINLLAFNNVDVAAITETEFNEEQSASFAIENYTTFLPLADGDGKRRIVML
;
A
#
# COMPACT_ATOMS: atom_id res chain seq x y z
N THR A 1 7.19 22.26 14.32
CA THR A 1 6.76 23.66 14.20
C THR A 1 6.48 23.96 12.75
N ASP A 2 5.19 23.95 12.38
CA ASP A 2 4.74 24.11 10.99
C ASP A 2 4.88 25.57 10.54
N ARG A 3 5.55 25.80 9.40
CA ARG A 3 5.79 27.14 8.85
C ARG A 3 4.77 27.41 7.75
N THR A 4 3.66 28.03 8.12
CA THR A 4 2.74 28.65 7.17
C THR A 4 3.45 29.80 6.45
N ALA A 5 3.71 29.66 5.15
CA ALA A 5 4.18 30.75 4.31
C ALA A 5 2.98 31.65 3.97
N ARG A 6 2.95 32.88 4.51
CA ARG A 6 1.95 33.89 4.11
C ARG A 6 2.39 34.51 2.78
N GLY A 7 1.58 34.34 1.74
CA GLY A 7 1.63 35.20 0.57
C GLY A 7 1.14 36.61 0.92
N ALA A 8 1.55 37.60 0.12
CA ALA A 8 1.31 39.02 0.37
C ALA A 8 -0.18 39.44 0.44
N ASP A 9 -1.10 38.56 0.06
CA ASP A 9 -2.51 38.91 -0.20
C ASP A 9 -3.49 38.32 0.84
N GLY A 10 -3.00 37.79 1.96
CA GLY A 10 -3.88 37.26 3.02
C GLY A 10 -4.64 35.98 2.66
N GLU A 11 -4.48 35.45 1.44
CA GLU A 11 -4.96 34.13 1.07
C GLU A 11 -4.22 33.06 1.90
N VAL A 12 -4.96 32.38 2.78
CA VAL A 12 -4.55 31.10 3.33
C VAL A 12 -4.59 30.10 2.17
N ARG A 13 -3.49 30.01 1.42
CA ARG A 13 -3.26 28.88 0.53
C ARG A 13 -3.05 27.67 1.43
N LEU A 14 -4.12 26.93 1.69
CA LEU A 14 -4.00 25.52 2.04
C LEU A 14 -3.12 24.95 0.92
N ARG A 15 -1.85 24.63 1.22
CA ARG A 15 -1.00 23.89 0.28
C ARG A 15 -1.85 22.71 -0.16
N GLY A 16 -2.31 22.74 -1.42
CA GLY A 16 -3.35 21.84 -1.90
C GLY A 16 -2.96 20.43 -1.53
N ARG A 17 -3.68 19.83 -0.59
CA ARG A 17 -3.42 18.44 -0.20
C ARG A 17 -3.66 17.63 -1.47
N ALA A 18 -2.63 16.91 -1.92
CA ALA A 18 -2.81 15.99 -3.03
C ALA A 18 -3.95 15.01 -2.68
N PRO A 19 -4.79 14.63 -3.65
CA PRO A 19 -5.83 13.64 -3.41
C PRO A 19 -5.18 12.31 -3.00
N LEU A 20 -5.75 11.65 -1.99
CA LEU A 20 -5.34 10.32 -1.58
C LEU A 20 -5.62 9.31 -2.71
N LYS A 21 -4.60 8.55 -3.10
CA LYS A 21 -4.71 7.49 -4.10
C LYS A 21 -4.78 6.14 -3.42
N PHE A 22 -5.94 5.52 -3.52
CA PHE A 22 -6.20 4.17 -3.04
C PHE A 22 -6.23 3.18 -4.21
N LEU A 23 -5.56 2.05 -4.06
CA LEU A 23 -5.58 0.94 -5.02
C LEU A 23 -6.15 -0.31 -4.39
N THR A 24 -7.01 -1.02 -5.12
CA THR A 24 -7.36 -2.40 -4.76
C THR A 24 -6.99 -3.33 -5.91
N TRP A 25 -6.40 -4.47 -5.59
CA TRP A 25 -6.03 -5.46 -6.59
C TRP A 25 -6.22 -6.88 -6.06
N ASN A 26 -7.02 -7.64 -6.79
CA ASN A 26 -7.07 -9.09 -6.65
C ASN A 26 -5.92 -9.69 -7.48
N CYS A 27 -4.95 -10.27 -6.80
CA CYS A 27 -3.72 -10.78 -7.41
C CYS A 27 -3.77 -12.27 -7.79
N ALA A 28 -4.94 -12.91 -7.60
CA ALA A 28 -5.27 -14.27 -8.06
C ALA A 28 -4.18 -15.31 -7.72
N ASN A 29 -3.99 -15.61 -6.44
CA ASN A 29 -2.92 -16.46 -5.90
C ASN A 29 -1.54 -15.81 -6.09
N PHE A 30 -1.31 -14.68 -5.43
CA PHE A 30 0.02 -14.09 -5.32
C PHE A 30 0.85 -14.84 -4.28
N ASN A 31 2.10 -15.14 -4.62
CA ASN A 31 3.06 -15.74 -3.72
C ASN A 31 4.36 -14.93 -3.81
N TRP A 32 5.04 -14.74 -2.68
CA TRP A 32 6.32 -14.03 -2.64
C TRP A 32 7.37 -14.75 -3.48
N GLY A 33 8.17 -14.01 -4.26
CA GLY A 33 9.17 -14.58 -5.16
C GLY A 33 8.65 -15.02 -6.53
N ASN A 34 7.36 -14.79 -6.85
CA ASN A 34 6.86 -14.98 -8.21
C ASN A 34 6.87 -13.67 -9.03
N THR A 35 6.59 -13.75 -10.33
CA THR A 35 6.61 -12.59 -11.24
C THR A 35 5.61 -11.48 -10.90
N LYS A 36 4.60 -11.76 -10.09
CA LYS A 36 3.59 -10.78 -9.68
C LYS A 36 4.13 -9.80 -8.63
N GLU A 37 5.19 -10.16 -7.92
CA GLU A 37 5.86 -9.27 -6.97
C GLU A 37 6.38 -8.01 -7.66
N LEU A 38 7.12 -8.17 -8.75
CA LEU A 38 7.62 -7.06 -9.54
C LEU A 38 6.46 -6.24 -10.14
N ALA A 39 5.38 -6.91 -10.55
CA ALA A 39 4.18 -6.24 -11.06
C ALA A 39 3.51 -5.39 -9.98
N LEU A 40 3.43 -5.87 -8.73
CA LEU A 40 2.90 -5.13 -7.59
C LEU A 40 3.73 -3.86 -7.33
N ILE A 41 5.05 -4.03 -7.21
CA ILE A 41 5.99 -2.92 -6.92
C ILE A 41 5.87 -1.85 -8.01
N ASN A 42 5.88 -2.25 -9.28
CA ASN A 42 5.74 -1.33 -10.40
C ASN A 42 4.36 -0.64 -10.41
N LEU A 43 3.29 -1.37 -10.10
CA LEU A 43 1.94 -0.80 -10.06
C LEU A 43 1.82 0.28 -8.97
N LEU A 44 2.38 0.04 -7.79
CA LEU A 44 2.37 0.98 -6.67
C LEU A 44 3.22 2.23 -7.00
N ALA A 45 4.46 2.02 -7.46
CA ALA A 45 5.40 3.10 -7.76
C ALA A 45 4.93 3.97 -8.93
N PHE A 46 4.49 3.35 -10.04
CA PHE A 46 4.08 4.09 -11.24
C PHE A 46 2.85 4.97 -11.01
N ASN A 47 1.91 4.51 -10.17
CA ASN A 47 0.69 5.26 -9.87
C ASN A 47 0.84 6.22 -8.68
N ASN A 48 1.96 6.15 -7.95
CA ASN A 48 2.18 6.85 -6.68
C ASN A 48 1.01 6.60 -5.72
N VAL A 49 0.73 5.33 -5.45
CA VAL A 49 -0.36 4.89 -4.57
C VAL A 49 -0.02 5.24 -3.12
N ASP A 50 -0.96 5.79 -2.35
CA ASP A 50 -0.73 6.06 -0.93
C ASP A 50 -1.09 4.86 -0.06
N VAL A 51 -2.19 4.17 -0.42
CA VAL A 51 -2.74 3.02 0.32
C VAL A 51 -3.17 1.96 -0.67
N ALA A 52 -2.82 0.69 -0.43
CA ALA A 52 -3.27 -0.42 -1.28
C ALA A 52 -3.90 -1.55 -0.47
N ALA A 53 -4.96 -2.14 -1.04
CA ALA A 53 -5.60 -3.35 -0.56
C ALA A 53 -5.40 -4.50 -1.56
N ILE A 54 -4.52 -5.43 -1.21
CA ILE A 54 -4.19 -6.59 -2.03
C ILE A 54 -4.87 -7.85 -1.46
N THR A 55 -5.54 -8.61 -2.32
CA THR A 55 -6.33 -9.81 -1.91
C THR A 55 -5.98 -11.03 -2.74
N GLU A 56 -6.28 -12.24 -2.22
CA GLU A 56 -5.89 -13.53 -2.82
C GLU A 56 -4.38 -13.75 -2.83
N THR A 57 -3.76 -13.42 -1.70
CA THR A 57 -2.37 -13.70 -1.42
C THR A 57 -2.24 -15.06 -0.72
N GLU A 58 -1.27 -15.85 -1.13
CA GLU A 58 -0.96 -17.19 -0.63
C GLU A 58 0.37 -17.19 0.15
N PHE A 59 0.59 -16.18 0.99
CA PHE A 59 1.76 -16.16 1.87
C PHE A 59 1.63 -17.23 2.95
N ASN A 60 2.69 -18.01 3.15
CA ASN A 60 2.87 -18.79 4.36
C ASN A 60 3.38 -17.90 5.52
N GLU A 61 3.49 -18.43 6.75
CA GLU A 61 3.92 -17.65 7.93
C GLU A 61 5.33 -17.06 7.77
N GLU A 62 6.27 -17.84 7.23
CA GLU A 62 7.67 -17.40 7.02
C GLU A 62 7.76 -16.25 5.99
N GLN A 63 7.04 -16.38 4.88
CA GLN A 63 6.93 -15.36 3.85
C GLN A 63 6.22 -14.12 4.38
N SER A 64 5.23 -14.31 5.26
CA SER A 64 4.51 -13.19 5.85
C SER A 64 5.41 -12.32 6.73
N ALA A 65 6.30 -12.96 7.50
CA ALA A 65 7.29 -12.24 8.32
C ALA A 65 8.34 -11.50 7.48
N SER A 66 8.56 -11.93 6.23
CA SER A 66 9.61 -11.42 5.34
C SER A 66 9.10 -10.45 4.27
N PHE A 67 7.78 -10.32 4.13
CA PHE A 67 7.16 -9.51 3.09
C PHE A 67 7.27 -8.02 3.41
N ALA A 68 8.04 -7.30 2.60
CA ALA A 68 8.20 -5.86 2.71
C ALA A 68 8.21 -5.23 1.31
N ILE A 69 7.51 -4.11 1.15
CA ILE A 69 7.58 -3.27 -0.03
C ILE A 69 8.24 -1.97 0.39
N GLU A 70 9.27 -1.56 -0.34
CA GLU A 70 10.00 -0.32 -0.04
C GLU A 70 9.04 0.87 0.00
N ASN A 71 9.19 1.73 1.02
CA ASN A 71 8.36 2.92 1.29
C ASN A 71 6.89 2.66 1.69
N TYR A 72 6.49 1.40 1.90
CA TYR A 72 5.19 1.05 2.47
C TYR A 72 5.35 0.30 3.78
N THR A 73 4.45 0.57 4.72
CA THR A 73 4.26 -0.29 5.89
C THR A 73 3.39 -1.46 5.45
N THR A 74 3.84 -2.70 5.63
CA THR A 74 3.05 -3.87 5.23
C THR A 74 2.30 -4.46 6.42
N PHE A 75 0.97 -4.58 6.29
CA PHE A 75 0.16 -5.35 7.23
C PHE A 75 -0.29 -6.64 6.55
N LEU A 76 -0.04 -7.79 7.17
CA LEU A 76 -0.56 -9.07 6.70
C LEU A 76 -1.56 -9.60 7.73
N PRO A 77 -2.71 -10.15 7.28
CA PRO A 77 -3.68 -10.71 8.19
C PRO A 77 -3.07 -11.95 8.88
N LEU A 78 -3.06 -11.95 10.21
CA LEU A 78 -2.72 -13.12 11.02
C LEU A 78 -3.71 -14.24 10.70
N ALA A 79 -3.18 -15.45 10.48
CA ALA A 79 -3.97 -16.59 10.08
C ALA A 79 -4.79 -17.14 11.26
N ASP A 80 -6.04 -16.68 11.40
CA ASP A 80 -7.02 -17.34 12.27
C ASP A 80 -8.04 -18.09 11.39
N GLY A 81 -7.84 -19.41 11.27
CA GLY A 81 -8.90 -20.32 10.86
C GLY A 81 -9.17 -20.44 9.36
N ASP A 82 -9.59 -21.65 9.00
CA ASP A 82 -9.82 -22.18 7.67
C ASP A 82 -10.81 -21.33 6.84
N GLY A 83 -10.30 -20.64 5.80
CA GLY A 83 -11.15 -20.07 4.74
C GLY A 83 -10.95 -18.59 4.43
N LYS A 84 -10.15 -18.33 3.39
CA LYS A 84 -9.96 -17.05 2.67
C LYS A 84 -9.23 -15.95 3.44
N ARG A 85 -7.91 -15.90 3.22
CA ARG A 85 -6.99 -14.83 3.64
C ARG A 85 -7.30 -13.54 2.88
N ARG A 86 -7.63 -12.47 3.62
CA ARG A 86 -7.84 -11.14 3.02
C ARG A 86 -7.33 -10.02 3.90
N ILE A 87 -6.88 -9.01 3.16
CA ILE A 87 -6.54 -7.63 3.51
C ILE A 87 -5.09 -7.46 3.98
N VAL A 88 -4.22 -7.28 2.98
CA VAL A 88 -3.06 -6.42 3.15
C VAL A 88 -3.56 -4.99 3.22
N MET A 89 -3.33 -4.30 4.33
CA MET A 89 -3.36 -2.83 4.35
C MET A 89 -1.90 -2.38 4.18
N LEU A 90 -1.68 -1.35 3.37
CA LEU A 90 -0.44 -0.59 3.32
C LEU A 90 -0.66 0.78 3.97
#